data_AF-A0A2B6UJ05-F1
#
_entry.id   AF-A0A2B6UJ05-F1
#
_cell.length_a   1.000
_cell.length_b   1.000
_cell.length_c   1.000
_cell.angle_alpha   90.00
_cell.angle_beta   90.00
_cell.angle_gamma   90.00
#
_symmetry.space_group_name_H-M   'P 1'
#
loop_
_entity.id
_entity.type
_entity.pdbx_description
1 polymer ?
#
loop_
_entity_poly.entity_id
_entity_poly.type
_entity_poly.pdbx_seq_one_letter_code
_entity_poly.pdbx_strand_id
1 'polypeptide(L)'
;MKYKLIATGILAGSLFSYSSSTFANTNKFPDVPNWASPSVNYLVEKGALHGKPDGTFSPSETIDRGSAAKIMAIMLGLEINKNAKPSFQDAQNHWAAPYIAAVEKAGVIKGDGNGNFLPTGLINRASMASMVANAYKLENKVAENSVTTFEDLKGHWGEKYANILIQTEISKGTEDGENWSPNRPITRAEAAQFIAKSDQIDHQTKKEENALVGVINDADSYYVTVAYKDANGNSQEVTIDFPNGSNSNFKNGDKVKVANKNLWKHQKIYGQTVFYTDVNSISKVNEESNKQQENHVFGVINDADSYYVTVAYKDANGNNQEVTIDFPNGSNSNFKNGDKVKVANKDQWKHQKIYGQTVFYTDVSSISKINEESNKQQQNHVMSKDKEQKLLAQLKKRSGTVTKKSEDSLEISSENQTILAHVNPKVLPNIQIGDTVNVYAQAFEMAPILLMDLPFEARNAIIQKGNEQNILENQYKKITGNVTGKSDNSILVSSNNITYEVETSTEVLQDIVIGDTVNVYAASFEFSPILLAGVPAKAISPIVEKTN
;
A
#
# COMPACT_ATOMS: atom_id res chain seq x y z
N MET A 1 10.83 -40.18 -56.75
CA MET A 1 9.59 -39.74 -56.09
C MET A 1 9.96 -39.20 -54.70
N LYS A 2 10.24 -37.91 -54.62
CA LYS A 2 9.47 -36.89 -53.86
C LYS A 2 9.23 -37.24 -52.38
N TYR A 3 10.16 -36.77 -51.54
CA TYR A 3 9.93 -36.52 -50.12
C TYR A 3 8.82 -35.46 -49.97
N LYS A 4 7.82 -35.74 -49.14
CA LYS A 4 6.91 -34.73 -48.59
C LYS A 4 7.15 -34.62 -47.09
N LEU A 5 7.88 -33.57 -46.72
CA LEU A 5 7.88 -33.00 -45.37
C LEU A 5 6.45 -32.54 -45.06
N ILE A 6 5.84 -33.09 -44.01
CA ILE A 6 4.68 -32.48 -43.35
C ILE A 6 5.25 -31.83 -42.09
N ALA A 7 5.36 -30.50 -42.13
CA ALA A 7 5.76 -29.67 -41.02
C ALA A 7 4.67 -29.70 -39.94
N THR A 8 4.95 -30.37 -38.83
CA THR A 8 4.22 -30.21 -37.58
C THR A 8 4.58 -28.84 -37.01
N GLY A 9 3.68 -27.87 -37.21
CA GLY A 9 3.75 -26.57 -36.55
C GLY A 9 3.58 -26.76 -35.05
N ILE A 10 4.69 -26.66 -34.31
CA ILE A 10 4.67 -26.43 -32.88
C ILE A 10 4.11 -25.02 -32.70
N LEU A 11 2.87 -24.91 -32.24
CA LEU A 11 2.37 -23.68 -31.62
C LEU A 11 3.25 -23.43 -30.39
N ALA A 12 4.26 -22.59 -30.57
CA ALA A 12 4.99 -21.99 -29.48
C ALA A 12 4.00 -21.07 -28.73
N GLY A 13 3.25 -21.66 -27.80
CA GLY A 13 2.54 -20.92 -26.78
C GLY A 13 3.60 -20.15 -26.00
N SER A 14 3.70 -18.86 -26.28
CA SER A 14 4.45 -17.90 -25.47
C SER A 14 3.90 -17.98 -24.06
N LEU A 15 4.58 -18.72 -23.20
CA LEU A 15 4.38 -18.70 -21.76
C LEU A 15 4.72 -17.29 -21.29
N PHE A 16 3.71 -16.43 -21.20
CA PHE A 16 3.81 -15.22 -20.40
C PHE A 16 4.06 -15.69 -18.97
N SER A 17 5.31 -15.61 -18.52
CA SER A 17 5.65 -15.80 -17.12
C SER A 17 5.03 -14.63 -16.35
N TYR A 18 3.78 -14.82 -15.91
CA TYR A 18 3.14 -13.95 -14.94
C TYR A 18 4.04 -13.85 -13.72
N SER A 19 4.72 -12.71 -13.59
CA SER A 19 5.48 -12.39 -12.40
C SER A 19 4.46 -12.13 -11.30
N SER A 20 4.10 -13.19 -10.57
CA SER A 20 3.38 -13.05 -9.31
C SER A 20 4.25 -12.16 -8.42
N SER A 21 3.82 -10.94 -8.17
CA SER A 21 4.43 -10.07 -7.19
C SER A 21 4.31 -10.74 -5.83
N THR A 22 5.34 -11.49 -5.44
CA THR A 22 5.45 -12.08 -4.11
C THR A 22 5.81 -10.97 -3.14
N PHE A 23 4.79 -10.34 -2.55
CA PHE A 23 4.99 -9.63 -1.29
C PHE A 23 5.42 -10.63 -0.23
N ALA A 24 6.33 -10.21 0.66
CA ALA A 24 6.68 -10.99 1.84
C ALA A 24 5.38 -11.37 2.58
N ASN A 25 5.14 -12.68 2.68
CA ASN A 25 3.90 -13.26 3.19
C ASN A 25 3.87 -13.08 4.72
N THR A 26 3.50 -11.89 5.19
CA THR A 26 3.13 -11.68 6.60
C THR A 26 1.65 -12.01 6.71
N ASN A 27 1.31 -13.21 7.17
CA ASN A 27 -0.08 -13.58 7.43
C ASN A 27 -0.60 -12.66 8.54
N LYS A 28 -1.41 -11.64 8.18
CA LYS A 28 -1.99 -10.69 9.14
C LYS A 28 -3.01 -11.34 10.06
N PHE A 29 -3.60 -12.45 9.62
CA PHE A 29 -4.55 -13.24 10.40
C PHE A 29 -4.09 -14.69 10.46
N PRO A 30 -4.19 -15.35 11.62
CA PRO A 30 -3.67 -16.69 11.84
C PRO A 30 -4.47 -17.78 11.11
N ASP A 31 -5.73 -17.52 10.78
CA ASP A 31 -6.65 -18.47 10.15
C ASP A 31 -6.70 -18.36 8.62
N VAL A 32 -6.02 -17.38 8.02
CA VAL A 32 -6.02 -17.17 6.56
C VAL A 32 -5.05 -18.12 5.87
N PRO A 33 -5.51 -18.94 4.90
CA PRO A 33 -4.62 -19.84 4.17
C PRO A 33 -3.67 -19.05 3.28
N ASN A 34 -2.46 -19.59 3.06
CA ASN A 34 -1.39 -18.93 2.29
C ASN A 34 -1.84 -18.48 0.89
N TRP A 35 -2.74 -19.22 0.24
CA TRP A 35 -3.24 -18.86 -1.09
C TRP A 35 -4.09 -17.57 -1.09
N ALA A 36 -4.78 -17.27 0.02
CA ALA A 36 -5.65 -16.13 0.18
C ALA A 36 -4.93 -14.93 0.81
N SER A 37 -3.87 -15.18 1.59
CA SER A 37 -3.16 -14.18 2.38
C SER A 37 -2.77 -12.92 1.59
N PRO A 38 -2.18 -13.00 0.38
CA PRO A 38 -1.84 -11.79 -0.37
C PRO A 38 -3.06 -10.94 -0.72
N SER A 39 -4.16 -11.58 -1.13
CA SER A 39 -5.39 -10.90 -1.52
C SER A 39 -6.14 -10.32 -0.32
N VAL A 40 -6.17 -11.05 0.79
CA VAL A 40 -6.78 -10.57 2.05
C VAL A 40 -6.01 -9.37 2.58
N ASN A 41 -4.68 -9.46 2.68
CA ASN A 41 -3.83 -8.37 3.13
C ASN A 41 -4.02 -7.11 2.28
N TYR A 42 -4.08 -7.28 0.96
CA TYR A 42 -4.30 -6.19 0.02
C TYR A 42 -5.61 -5.45 0.28
N LEU A 43 -6.73 -6.17 0.42
CA LEU A 43 -8.03 -5.53 0.65
C LEU A 43 -8.16 -4.93 2.05
N VAL A 44 -7.45 -5.46 3.04
CA VAL A 44 -7.36 -4.87 4.37
C VAL A 44 -6.57 -3.56 4.35
N GLU A 45 -5.45 -3.50 3.61
CA GLU A 45 -4.67 -2.26 3.43
C GLU A 45 -5.46 -1.19 2.70
N LYS A 46 -6.36 -1.59 1.79
CA LYS A 46 -7.30 -0.69 1.12
C LYS A 46 -8.51 -0.30 1.97
N GLY A 47 -8.64 -0.85 3.19
CA GLY A 47 -9.78 -0.61 4.07
C GLY A 47 -11.12 -1.18 3.56
N ALA A 48 -11.07 -2.04 2.53
CA ALA A 48 -12.26 -2.65 1.93
C ALA A 48 -12.75 -3.87 2.72
N LEU A 49 -11.84 -4.56 3.40
CA LEU A 49 -12.12 -5.68 4.31
C LEU A 49 -11.44 -5.45 5.66
N HIS A 50 -11.97 -6.12 6.69
CA HIS A 50 -11.41 -6.11 8.04
C HIS A 50 -11.51 -7.51 8.64
N GLY A 51 -10.57 -7.82 9.53
CA GLY A 51 -10.67 -8.99 10.41
C GLY A 51 -11.81 -8.87 11.40
N LYS A 52 -12.10 -9.97 12.09
CA LYS A 52 -13.04 -10.04 13.18
C LYS A 52 -12.41 -9.55 14.49
N PRO A 53 -13.24 -9.17 15.47
CA PRO A 53 -12.74 -8.71 16.77
C PRO A 53 -11.89 -9.74 17.53
N ASP A 54 -12.02 -11.02 17.19
CA ASP A 54 -11.25 -12.14 17.78
C ASP A 54 -9.86 -12.34 17.13
N GLY A 55 -9.46 -11.45 16.21
CA GLY A 55 -8.18 -11.54 15.50
C GLY A 55 -8.20 -12.51 14.31
N THR A 56 -9.33 -13.16 14.02
CA THR A 56 -9.48 -14.03 12.85
C THR A 56 -9.97 -13.25 11.62
N PHE A 57 -9.82 -13.81 10.43
CA PHE A 57 -10.46 -13.28 9.22
C PHE A 57 -11.77 -13.99 8.88
N SER A 58 -11.93 -15.23 9.34
CA SER A 58 -12.98 -16.19 8.96
C SER A 58 -13.03 -16.42 7.44
N PRO A 59 -11.98 -16.98 6.81
CA PRO A 59 -11.87 -17.09 5.36
C PRO A 59 -12.98 -17.94 4.72
N SER A 60 -13.54 -18.90 5.44
CA SER A 60 -14.58 -19.82 4.96
C SER A 60 -16.01 -19.29 5.14
N GLU A 61 -16.19 -18.20 5.89
CA GLU A 61 -17.51 -17.59 6.05
C GLU A 61 -17.98 -17.00 4.72
N THR A 62 -19.28 -17.09 4.46
CA THR A 62 -19.90 -16.59 3.23
C THR A 62 -20.39 -15.16 3.41
N ILE A 63 -20.48 -14.39 2.32
CA ILE A 63 -20.90 -13.00 2.37
C ILE A 63 -22.23 -12.78 1.66
N ASP A 64 -22.98 -11.78 2.13
CA ASP A 64 -24.19 -11.31 1.46
C ASP A 64 -23.88 -10.34 0.31
N ARG A 65 -24.89 -10.13 -0.56
CA ARG A 65 -24.79 -9.25 -1.73
C ARG A 65 -24.57 -7.78 -1.36
N GLY A 66 -25.12 -7.31 -0.24
CA GLY A 66 -24.89 -5.97 0.29
C GLY A 66 -23.45 -5.75 0.71
N SER A 67 -22.86 -6.71 1.42
CA SER A 67 -21.44 -6.73 1.78
C SER A 67 -20.54 -6.74 0.54
N ALA A 68 -20.84 -7.57 -0.46
CA ALA A 68 -20.11 -7.57 -1.72
C ALA A 68 -20.16 -6.21 -2.44
N ALA A 69 -21.33 -5.55 -2.47
CA ALA A 69 -21.48 -4.22 -3.05
C ALA A 69 -20.65 -3.17 -2.30
N LYS A 70 -20.62 -3.20 -0.96
CA LYS A 70 -19.77 -2.32 -0.15
C LYS A 70 -18.28 -2.48 -0.49
N ILE A 71 -17.79 -3.72 -0.52
CA ILE A 71 -16.37 -4.00 -0.79
C ILE A 71 -16.00 -3.48 -2.19
N MET A 72 -16.83 -3.73 -3.21
CA MET A 72 -16.60 -3.22 -4.56
C MET A 72 -16.63 -1.70 -4.63
N ALA A 73 -17.56 -1.04 -3.93
CA ALA A 73 -17.65 0.42 -3.92
C ALA A 73 -16.38 1.07 -3.35
N ILE A 74 -15.86 0.52 -2.25
CA ILE A 74 -14.62 0.99 -1.61
C ILE A 74 -13.42 0.72 -2.52
N MET A 75 -13.31 -0.49 -3.08
CA MET A 75 -12.18 -0.86 -3.94
C MET A 75 -12.09 -0.03 -5.21
N LEU A 76 -13.24 0.33 -5.78
CA LEU A 76 -13.30 1.19 -6.94
C LEU A 76 -13.16 2.69 -6.60
N GLY A 77 -13.04 3.05 -5.32
CA GLY A 77 -12.93 4.44 -4.88
C GLY A 77 -14.16 5.29 -5.23
N LEU A 78 -15.35 4.68 -5.27
CA LEU A 78 -16.57 5.38 -5.68
C LEU A 78 -17.01 6.39 -4.60
N GLU A 79 -17.52 7.53 -5.03
CA GLU A 79 -18.13 8.50 -4.12
C GLU A 79 -19.40 7.94 -3.48
N ILE A 80 -19.43 7.88 -2.15
CA ILE A 80 -20.55 7.36 -1.38
C ILE A 80 -21.40 8.50 -0.83
N ASN A 81 -22.51 8.78 -1.51
CA ASN A 81 -23.54 9.66 -0.97
C ASN A 81 -24.44 8.87 -0.01
N LYS A 82 -24.38 9.19 1.29
CA LYS A 82 -25.16 8.53 2.36
C LYS A 82 -26.67 8.55 2.13
N ASN A 83 -27.18 9.52 1.38
CA ASN A 83 -28.60 9.68 1.08
C ASN A 83 -29.02 9.07 -0.27
N ALA A 84 -28.07 8.55 -1.06
CA ALA A 84 -28.38 7.90 -2.32
C ALA A 84 -29.11 6.58 -2.09
N LYS A 85 -30.12 6.34 -2.94
CA LYS A 85 -30.91 5.09 -2.94
C LYS A 85 -30.75 4.39 -4.28
N PRO A 86 -30.62 3.05 -4.28
CA PRO A 86 -30.58 2.29 -5.52
C PRO A 86 -31.98 2.19 -6.13
N SER A 87 -32.05 1.76 -7.40
CA SER A 87 -33.35 1.55 -8.08
C SER A 87 -34.13 0.34 -7.52
N PHE A 88 -33.45 -0.58 -6.83
CA PHE A 88 -34.03 -1.81 -6.30
C PHE A 88 -34.91 -1.57 -5.07
N GLN A 89 -36.15 -2.06 -5.12
CA GLN A 89 -37.17 -1.79 -4.10
C GLN A 89 -36.79 -2.36 -2.73
N ASP A 90 -36.23 -3.56 -2.71
CA ASP A 90 -35.82 -4.29 -1.51
C ASP A 90 -34.52 -3.77 -0.86
N ALA A 91 -33.81 -2.85 -1.54
CA ALA A 91 -32.55 -2.29 -1.05
C ALA A 91 -32.65 -0.84 -0.57
N GLN A 92 -33.79 -0.17 -0.74
CA GLN A 92 -33.91 1.28 -0.46
C GLN A 92 -33.67 1.68 1.00
N ASN A 93 -34.05 0.81 1.95
CA ASN A 93 -33.91 1.05 3.40
C ASN A 93 -32.86 0.14 4.04
N HIS A 94 -32.00 -0.47 3.22
CA HIS A 94 -30.95 -1.37 3.69
C HIS A 94 -29.69 -0.57 4.06
N TRP A 95 -28.89 -1.04 5.02
CA TRP A 95 -27.63 -0.37 5.42
C TRP A 95 -26.66 -0.20 4.23
N ALA A 96 -26.72 -1.14 3.28
CA ALA A 96 -25.89 -1.14 2.09
C ALA A 96 -26.42 -0.23 0.97
N ALA A 97 -27.61 0.40 1.13
CA ALA A 97 -28.25 1.24 0.11
C ALA A 97 -27.32 2.24 -0.58
N PRO A 98 -26.53 3.08 0.13
CA PRO A 98 -25.67 4.06 -0.54
C PRO A 98 -24.54 3.40 -1.35
N TYR A 99 -24.05 2.23 -0.93
CA TYR A 99 -23.04 1.47 -1.66
C TYR A 99 -23.64 0.79 -2.90
N ILE A 100 -24.80 0.15 -2.75
CA ILE A 100 -25.54 -0.47 -3.85
C ILE A 100 -25.86 0.58 -4.91
N ALA A 101 -26.30 1.77 -4.51
CA ALA A 101 -26.55 2.90 -5.43
C ALA A 101 -25.28 3.32 -6.18
N ALA A 102 -24.13 3.38 -5.50
CA ALA A 102 -22.86 3.74 -6.12
C ALA A 102 -22.41 2.70 -7.16
N VAL A 103 -22.44 1.41 -6.82
CA VAL A 103 -22.02 0.34 -7.75
C VAL A 103 -23.04 0.12 -8.87
N GLU A 104 -24.32 0.41 -8.65
CA GLU A 104 -25.34 0.44 -9.69
C GLU A 104 -25.07 1.57 -10.69
N LYS A 105 -24.82 2.79 -10.20
CA LYS A 105 -24.49 3.94 -11.03
C LYS A 105 -23.21 3.72 -11.85
N ALA A 106 -22.24 3.00 -11.28
CA ALA A 106 -21.01 2.60 -11.97
C ALA A 106 -21.20 1.44 -12.98
N GLY A 107 -22.40 0.86 -13.07
CA GLY A 107 -22.71 -0.25 -13.97
C GLY A 107 -22.05 -1.59 -13.57
N VAL A 108 -21.70 -1.75 -12.29
CA VAL A 108 -21.06 -2.95 -11.75
C VAL A 108 -22.09 -4.05 -11.49
N ILE A 109 -23.27 -3.66 -10.99
CA ILE A 109 -24.35 -4.58 -10.61
C ILE A 109 -25.58 -4.40 -11.49
N LYS A 110 -26.37 -5.47 -11.56
CA LYS A 110 -27.75 -5.48 -12.04
C LYS A 110 -28.62 -6.25 -11.04
N GLY A 111 -29.90 -5.91 -10.98
CA GLY A 111 -30.88 -6.64 -10.16
C GLY A 111 -31.25 -7.99 -10.76
N ASP A 112 -32.20 -8.67 -10.14
CA ASP A 112 -32.75 -9.97 -10.57
C ASP A 112 -33.64 -9.89 -11.82
N GLY A 113 -33.88 -8.69 -12.36
CA GLY A 113 -34.81 -8.44 -13.46
C GLY A 113 -36.25 -8.17 -13.03
N ASN A 114 -36.59 -8.40 -11.76
CA ASN A 114 -37.91 -8.14 -11.17
C ASN A 114 -37.91 -6.89 -10.28
N GLY A 115 -36.83 -6.10 -10.30
CA GLY A 115 -36.67 -4.89 -9.50
C GLY A 115 -36.06 -5.11 -8.12
N ASN A 116 -35.49 -6.29 -7.85
CA ASN A 116 -34.86 -6.62 -6.56
C ASN A 116 -33.34 -6.81 -6.71
N PHE A 117 -32.62 -6.56 -5.62
CA PHE A 117 -31.18 -6.84 -5.50
C PHE A 117 -30.85 -7.99 -4.56
N LEU A 118 -31.73 -8.29 -3.61
CA LEU A 118 -31.58 -9.28 -2.54
C LEU A 118 -30.37 -9.01 -1.64
N PRO A 119 -30.25 -7.83 -1.02
CA PRO A 119 -29.03 -7.40 -0.34
C PRO A 119 -28.61 -8.29 0.83
N THR A 120 -29.55 -8.93 1.52
CA THR A 120 -29.27 -9.85 2.65
C THR A 120 -29.03 -11.30 2.20
N GLY A 121 -29.27 -11.61 0.93
CA GLY A 121 -29.04 -12.94 0.37
C GLY A 121 -27.55 -13.21 0.16
N LEU A 122 -27.13 -14.46 0.37
CA LEU A 122 -25.77 -14.88 0.09
C LEU A 122 -25.44 -14.69 -1.39
N ILE A 123 -24.25 -14.17 -1.68
CA ILE A 123 -23.78 -14.02 -3.05
C ILE A 123 -23.10 -15.31 -3.52
N ASN A 124 -23.51 -15.83 -4.68
CA ASN A 124 -22.84 -16.98 -5.30
C ASN A 124 -21.62 -16.56 -6.12
N ARG A 125 -20.76 -17.53 -6.44
CA ARG A 125 -19.53 -17.32 -7.20
C ARG A 125 -19.77 -16.68 -8.57
N ALA A 126 -20.82 -17.10 -9.28
CA ALA A 126 -21.20 -16.50 -10.57
C ALA A 126 -21.56 -15.01 -10.46
N SER A 127 -22.32 -14.63 -9.42
CA SER A 127 -22.67 -13.24 -9.15
C SER A 127 -21.44 -12.40 -8.83
N MET A 128 -20.54 -12.91 -7.97
CA MET A 128 -19.29 -12.19 -7.69
C MET A 128 -18.45 -12.03 -8.96
N ALA A 129 -18.30 -13.08 -9.77
CA ALA A 129 -17.58 -13.01 -11.04
C ALA A 129 -18.15 -11.96 -11.98
N SER A 130 -19.48 -11.86 -12.08
CA SER A 130 -20.12 -10.81 -12.88
C SER A 130 -19.80 -9.40 -12.35
N MET A 131 -19.76 -9.21 -11.03
CA MET A 131 -19.43 -7.92 -10.41
C MET A 131 -18.00 -7.50 -10.73
N VAL A 132 -17.02 -8.37 -10.50
CA VAL A 132 -15.61 -8.02 -10.78
C VAL A 132 -15.33 -7.86 -12.28
N ALA A 133 -15.90 -8.71 -13.14
CA ALA A 133 -15.75 -8.58 -14.59
C ALA A 133 -16.30 -7.24 -15.12
N ASN A 134 -17.49 -6.84 -14.66
CA ASN A 134 -18.12 -5.58 -15.07
C ASN A 134 -17.40 -4.36 -14.51
N ALA A 135 -16.91 -4.44 -13.27
CA ALA A 135 -16.20 -3.37 -12.61
C ALA A 135 -14.87 -3.01 -13.31
N TYR A 136 -14.06 -4.02 -13.63
CA TYR A 136 -12.73 -3.81 -14.21
C TYR A 136 -12.71 -4.02 -15.74
N LYS A 137 -13.88 -4.11 -16.38
CA LYS A 137 -14.05 -4.32 -17.84
C LYS A 137 -13.17 -5.45 -18.38
N LEU A 138 -13.12 -6.56 -17.63
CA LEU A 138 -12.20 -7.67 -17.89
C LEU A 138 -12.49 -8.39 -19.22
N GLU A 139 -13.68 -8.23 -19.78
CA GLU A 139 -14.03 -8.72 -21.11
C GLU A 139 -13.14 -8.15 -22.23
N ASN A 140 -12.59 -6.94 -22.04
CA ASN A 140 -11.65 -6.33 -22.99
C ASN A 140 -10.23 -6.91 -22.86
N LYS A 141 -9.98 -7.75 -21.85
CA LYS A 141 -8.65 -8.32 -21.53
C LYS A 141 -8.53 -9.80 -21.94
N VAL A 142 -9.54 -10.36 -22.61
CA VAL A 142 -9.60 -11.77 -22.99
C VAL A 142 -9.98 -11.92 -24.47
N ALA A 143 -9.67 -13.08 -25.07
CA ALA A 143 -10.02 -13.35 -26.46
C ALA A 143 -11.51 -13.72 -26.61
N GLU A 144 -12.16 -13.26 -27.69
CA GLU A 144 -13.61 -13.42 -27.92
C GLU A 144 -14.09 -14.88 -27.94
N ASN A 145 -13.24 -15.85 -28.29
CA ASN A 145 -13.61 -17.27 -28.45
C ASN A 145 -13.07 -18.15 -27.31
N SER A 146 -13.59 -17.91 -26.12
CA SER A 146 -13.22 -18.60 -24.89
C SER A 146 -13.79 -20.02 -24.83
N VAL A 147 -12.94 -21.05 -24.69
CA VAL A 147 -13.38 -22.43 -24.44
C VAL A 147 -13.79 -22.58 -22.98
N THR A 148 -15.01 -23.06 -22.72
CA THR A 148 -15.50 -23.37 -21.37
C THR A 148 -14.79 -24.60 -20.82
N THR A 149 -13.97 -24.42 -19.79
CA THR A 149 -13.07 -25.45 -19.24
C THR A 149 -13.77 -26.40 -18.25
N PHE A 150 -14.77 -25.91 -17.50
CA PHE A 150 -15.48 -26.68 -16.49
C PHE A 150 -16.87 -27.09 -16.98
N GLU A 151 -17.28 -28.34 -16.76
CA GLU A 151 -18.56 -28.86 -17.24
C GLU A 151 -19.76 -28.16 -16.59
N ASP A 152 -19.65 -27.86 -15.29
CA ASP A 152 -20.71 -27.22 -14.50
C ASP A 152 -20.97 -25.74 -14.84
N LEU A 153 -20.18 -25.17 -15.76
CA LEU A 153 -20.40 -23.85 -16.33
C LEU A 153 -21.25 -23.88 -17.60
N LYS A 154 -21.30 -24.99 -18.34
CA LYS A 154 -21.96 -25.03 -19.65
C LYS A 154 -23.46 -24.76 -19.53
N GLY A 155 -23.94 -23.73 -20.21
CA GLY A 155 -25.35 -23.32 -20.18
C GLY A 155 -25.75 -22.54 -18.92
N HIS A 156 -24.80 -22.26 -18.02
CA HIS A 156 -25.05 -21.45 -16.84
C HIS A 156 -25.03 -19.96 -17.20
N TRP A 157 -25.93 -19.14 -16.64
CA TRP A 157 -25.99 -17.69 -16.95
C TRP A 157 -24.68 -16.94 -16.68
N GLY A 158 -23.91 -17.43 -15.69
CA GLY A 158 -22.63 -16.88 -15.27
C GLY A 158 -21.42 -17.39 -16.07
N GLU A 159 -21.63 -18.26 -17.07
CA GLU A 159 -20.57 -18.93 -17.85
C GLU A 159 -19.56 -17.92 -18.42
N LYS A 160 -20.05 -16.87 -19.08
CA LYS A 160 -19.20 -15.80 -19.64
C LYS A 160 -18.26 -15.22 -18.59
N TYR A 161 -18.78 -14.83 -17.42
CA TYR A 161 -18.01 -14.16 -16.38
C TYR A 161 -17.03 -15.11 -15.69
N ALA A 162 -17.43 -16.36 -15.46
CA ALA A 162 -16.54 -17.38 -14.93
C ALA A 162 -15.35 -17.62 -15.87
N ASN A 163 -15.59 -17.77 -17.17
CA ASN A 163 -14.55 -17.97 -18.17
C ASN A 163 -13.57 -16.79 -18.26
N ILE A 164 -14.05 -15.55 -18.14
CA ILE A 164 -13.18 -14.37 -18.05
C ILE A 164 -12.22 -14.48 -16.86
N LEU A 165 -12.74 -14.81 -15.67
CA LEU A 165 -11.93 -14.97 -14.46
C LEU A 165 -10.95 -16.14 -14.55
N ILE A 166 -11.29 -17.21 -15.27
CA ILE A 166 -10.40 -18.35 -15.50
C ILE A 166 -9.24 -17.95 -16.42
N GLN A 167 -9.52 -17.28 -17.53
CA GLN A 167 -8.50 -16.90 -18.51
C GLN A 167 -7.52 -15.85 -18.00
N THR A 168 -8.01 -14.95 -17.15
CA THR A 168 -7.20 -13.95 -16.46
C THR A 168 -6.49 -14.51 -15.22
N GLU A 169 -6.57 -15.83 -14.97
CA GLU A 169 -5.98 -16.53 -13.82
C GLU A 169 -6.43 -15.99 -12.44
N ILE A 170 -7.54 -15.26 -12.41
CA ILE A 170 -8.18 -14.79 -11.19
C ILE A 170 -8.73 -15.99 -10.42
N SER A 171 -9.41 -16.90 -11.12
CA SER A 171 -10.00 -18.12 -10.58
C SER A 171 -9.39 -19.37 -11.21
N LYS A 172 -9.10 -20.38 -10.39
CA LYS A 172 -8.61 -21.69 -10.84
C LYS A 172 -9.66 -22.82 -10.70
N GLY A 173 -10.91 -22.49 -10.40
CA GLY A 173 -11.93 -23.46 -9.99
C GLY A 173 -12.07 -23.57 -8.47
N THR A 174 -12.64 -24.66 -7.97
CA THR A 174 -12.64 -25.03 -6.54
C THR A 174 -11.40 -25.86 -6.17
N GLU A 175 -11.17 -26.08 -4.87
CA GLU A 175 -9.96 -26.78 -4.37
C GLU A 175 -9.82 -28.22 -4.88
N ASP A 176 -10.94 -28.88 -5.22
CA ASP A 176 -11.00 -30.20 -5.83
C ASP A 176 -10.60 -30.21 -7.32
N GLY A 177 -10.57 -29.04 -7.98
CA GLY A 177 -10.18 -28.88 -9.38
C GLY A 177 -11.19 -29.46 -10.39
N GLU A 178 -12.27 -30.09 -9.94
CA GLU A 178 -13.25 -30.76 -10.80
C GLU A 178 -14.33 -29.79 -11.30
N ASN A 179 -14.69 -28.78 -10.50
CA ASN A 179 -15.82 -27.89 -10.75
C ASN A 179 -15.45 -26.42 -10.57
N TRP A 180 -16.21 -25.51 -11.18
CA TRP A 180 -16.11 -24.09 -10.85
C TRP A 180 -17.10 -23.66 -9.76
N SER A 181 -18.16 -24.44 -9.56
CA SER A 181 -19.24 -24.29 -8.59
C SER A 181 -19.97 -22.94 -8.68
N PRO A 182 -20.59 -22.58 -9.82
CA PRO A 182 -21.11 -21.23 -10.04
C PRO A 182 -22.23 -20.81 -9.07
N ASN A 183 -23.02 -21.76 -8.58
CA ASN A 183 -24.14 -21.51 -7.67
C ASN A 183 -23.78 -21.58 -6.19
N ARG A 184 -22.57 -22.03 -5.84
CA ARG A 184 -22.14 -22.07 -4.44
C ARG A 184 -21.96 -20.65 -3.89
N PRO A 185 -22.43 -20.37 -2.65
CA PRO A 185 -22.06 -19.15 -1.95
C PRO A 185 -20.55 -18.95 -1.91
N ILE A 186 -20.10 -17.76 -2.26
CA ILE A 186 -18.67 -17.44 -2.24
C ILE A 186 -18.21 -17.20 -0.81
N THR A 187 -17.01 -17.65 -0.47
CA THR A 187 -16.41 -17.36 0.83
C THR A 187 -15.72 -16.00 0.85
N ARG A 188 -15.45 -15.46 2.04
CA ARG A 188 -14.71 -14.21 2.25
C ARG A 188 -13.33 -14.24 1.59
N ALA A 189 -12.61 -15.36 1.71
CA ALA A 189 -11.29 -15.50 1.08
C ALA A 189 -11.36 -15.55 -0.44
N GLU A 190 -12.36 -16.23 -1.00
CA GLU A 190 -12.55 -16.31 -2.46
C GLU A 190 -12.98 -14.97 -3.04
N ALA A 191 -13.90 -14.26 -2.36
CA ALA A 191 -14.27 -12.90 -2.72
C ALA A 191 -13.05 -11.98 -2.68
N ALA A 192 -12.21 -12.10 -1.65
CA ALA A 192 -10.99 -11.31 -1.54
C ALA A 192 -10.04 -11.56 -2.71
N GLN A 193 -9.84 -12.83 -3.09
CA GLN A 193 -9.02 -13.21 -4.23
C GLN A 193 -9.56 -12.63 -5.54
N PHE A 194 -10.86 -12.77 -5.80
CA PHE A 194 -11.47 -12.30 -7.04
C PHE A 194 -11.28 -10.78 -7.19
N ILE A 195 -11.52 -10.03 -6.13
CA ILE A 195 -11.45 -8.57 -6.15
C ILE A 195 -10.00 -8.09 -6.23
N ALA A 196 -9.10 -8.60 -5.38
CA ALA A 196 -7.72 -8.16 -5.33
C ALA A 196 -6.98 -8.43 -6.65
N LYS A 197 -7.12 -9.63 -7.21
CA LYS A 197 -6.46 -9.96 -8.48
C LYS A 197 -7.02 -9.15 -9.64
N SER A 198 -8.34 -8.93 -9.69
CA SER A 198 -8.96 -8.09 -10.74
C SER A 198 -8.41 -6.66 -10.68
N ASP A 199 -8.34 -6.09 -9.48
CA ASP A 199 -7.83 -4.74 -9.26
C ASP A 199 -6.34 -4.61 -9.62
N GLN A 200 -5.53 -5.63 -9.29
CA GLN A 200 -4.11 -5.66 -9.65
C GLN A 200 -3.89 -5.74 -11.15
N ILE A 201 -4.66 -6.56 -11.87
CA ILE A 201 -4.59 -6.65 -13.33
C ILE A 201 -4.96 -5.30 -13.96
N ASP A 202 -5.99 -4.63 -13.45
CA ASP A 202 -6.39 -3.31 -13.96
C ASP A 202 -5.32 -2.24 -13.73
N HIS A 203 -4.73 -2.19 -12.52
CA HIS A 203 -3.63 -1.28 -12.21
C HIS A 203 -2.36 -1.56 -13.04
N GLN A 204 -2.05 -2.83 -13.31
CA GLN A 204 -0.94 -3.20 -14.19
C GLN A 204 -1.18 -2.71 -15.62
N THR A 205 -2.37 -2.97 -16.19
CA THR A 205 -2.70 -2.48 -17.54
C THR A 205 -2.66 -0.96 -17.61
N LYS A 206 -3.22 -0.24 -16.63
CA LYS A 206 -3.18 1.24 -16.60
C LYS A 206 -1.75 1.79 -16.46
N LYS A 207 -0.88 1.11 -15.70
CA LYS A 207 0.54 1.46 -15.58
C LYS A 207 1.31 1.20 -16.87
N GLU A 208 0.95 0.15 -17.60
CA GLU A 208 1.51 -0.16 -18.92
C GLU A 208 1.02 0.82 -19.99
N GLU A 209 -0.25 1.21 -19.97
CA GLU A 209 -0.83 2.23 -20.87
C GLU A 209 -0.28 3.65 -20.60
N ASN A 210 0.02 3.96 -19.33
CA ASN A 210 0.65 5.22 -18.93
C ASN A 210 2.18 5.25 -19.12
N ALA A 211 2.72 4.24 -19.80
CA ALA A 211 4.09 4.21 -20.25
C ALA A 211 4.14 3.74 -21.71
N LEU A 212 5.25 3.95 -22.38
CA LEU A 212 5.50 3.36 -23.69
C LEU A 212 6.91 2.82 -23.76
N VAL A 213 7.11 1.88 -24.66
CA VAL A 213 8.43 1.39 -25.01
C VAL A 213 8.77 1.92 -26.40
N GLY A 214 9.92 2.55 -26.50
CA GLY A 214 10.44 3.11 -27.74
C GLY A 214 11.93 2.87 -27.87
N VAL A 215 12.48 3.39 -28.96
CA VAL A 215 13.91 3.33 -29.26
C VAL A 215 14.42 4.75 -29.34
N ILE A 216 15.53 5.04 -28.66
CA ILE A 216 16.20 6.33 -28.81
C ILE A 216 16.67 6.46 -30.25
N ASN A 217 16.26 7.51 -30.95
CA ASN A 217 16.70 7.79 -32.33
C ASN A 217 17.60 9.03 -32.44
N ASP A 218 17.58 9.90 -31.42
CA ASP A 218 18.51 11.03 -31.26
C ASP A 218 18.86 11.23 -29.78
N ALA A 219 20.11 11.56 -29.49
CA ALA A 219 20.60 11.78 -28.14
C ALA A 219 21.71 12.83 -28.12
N ASP A 220 21.46 13.91 -27.38
CA ASP A 220 22.40 15.02 -27.14
C ASP A 220 22.56 15.23 -25.63
N SER A 221 23.64 15.88 -25.17
CA SER A 221 23.88 16.12 -23.75
C SER A 221 22.67 16.69 -22.99
N TYR A 222 21.84 17.48 -23.67
CA TYR A 222 20.67 18.16 -23.08
C TYR A 222 19.31 17.52 -23.39
N TYR A 223 19.21 16.55 -24.29
CA TYR A 223 17.93 15.92 -24.61
C TYR A 223 18.08 14.51 -25.20
N VAL A 224 16.99 13.77 -25.19
CA VAL A 224 16.88 12.48 -25.89
C VAL A 224 15.55 12.45 -26.63
N THR A 225 15.54 12.00 -27.88
CA THR A 225 14.32 11.74 -28.62
C THR A 225 14.09 10.24 -28.72
N VAL A 226 12.87 9.81 -28.39
CA VAL A 226 12.45 8.42 -28.39
C VAL A 226 11.36 8.23 -29.44
N ALA A 227 11.66 7.40 -30.44
CA ALA A 227 10.69 6.96 -31.43
C ALA A 227 9.86 5.79 -30.90
N TYR A 228 8.56 5.86 -31.05
CA TYR A 228 7.62 4.80 -30.65
C TYR A 228 6.46 4.67 -31.63
N LYS A 229 5.68 3.60 -31.50
CA LYS A 229 4.46 3.37 -32.27
C LYS A 229 3.24 3.72 -31.43
N ASP A 230 2.35 4.55 -31.96
CA ASP A 230 1.07 4.81 -31.31
C ASP A 230 0.09 3.64 -31.47
N ALA A 231 -1.10 3.74 -30.85
CA ALA A 231 -2.12 2.69 -30.89
C ALA A 231 -2.61 2.36 -32.31
N ASN A 232 -2.37 3.24 -33.29
CA ASN A 232 -2.73 3.04 -34.70
C ASN A 232 -1.54 2.54 -35.53
N GLY A 233 -0.38 2.27 -34.91
CA GLY A 233 0.84 1.81 -35.57
C GLY A 233 1.63 2.92 -36.27
N ASN A 234 1.26 4.19 -36.10
CA ASN A 234 2.01 5.31 -36.66
C ASN A 234 3.25 5.60 -35.82
N SER A 235 4.34 5.99 -36.49
CA SER A 235 5.55 6.43 -35.79
C SER A 235 5.31 7.81 -35.17
N GLN A 236 5.63 7.92 -33.89
CA GLN A 236 5.59 9.16 -33.12
C GLN A 236 6.92 9.33 -32.37
N GLU A 237 7.19 10.54 -31.93
CA GLU A 237 8.38 10.88 -31.17
C GLU A 237 8.02 11.63 -29.89
N VAL A 238 8.78 11.37 -28.84
CA VAL A 238 8.77 12.16 -27.60
C VAL A 238 10.20 12.61 -27.29
N THR A 239 10.36 13.88 -26.94
CA THR A 239 11.62 14.44 -26.50
C THR A 239 11.65 14.52 -24.97
N ILE A 240 12.76 14.08 -24.38
CA ILE A 240 13.02 14.12 -22.95
C ILE A 240 14.11 15.16 -22.71
N ASP A 241 13.79 16.17 -21.90
CA ASP A 241 14.72 17.26 -21.61
C ASP A 241 15.61 16.92 -20.39
N PHE A 242 16.92 17.08 -20.58
CA PHE A 242 17.96 16.96 -19.55
C PHE A 242 18.57 18.35 -19.27
N PRO A 243 17.89 19.21 -18.47
CA PRO A 243 18.27 20.61 -18.30
C PRO A 243 19.68 20.80 -17.72
N ASN A 244 20.23 19.80 -17.03
CA ASN A 244 21.56 19.82 -16.43
C ASN A 244 22.63 19.06 -17.25
N GLY A 245 22.38 18.75 -18.53
CA GLY A 245 23.39 18.15 -19.41
C GLY A 245 23.80 16.72 -19.06
N SER A 246 22.92 15.95 -18.39
CA SER A 246 23.27 14.69 -17.72
C SER A 246 22.76 13.43 -18.43
N ASN A 247 22.64 13.43 -19.76
CA ASN A 247 22.09 12.29 -20.50
C ASN A 247 23.08 11.13 -20.75
N SER A 248 24.30 11.16 -20.20
CA SER A 248 25.43 10.27 -20.55
C SER A 248 25.15 8.76 -20.50
N ASN A 249 24.07 8.37 -19.83
CA ASN A 249 23.61 7.00 -19.75
C ASN A 249 22.78 6.54 -20.96
N PHE A 250 22.27 7.43 -21.82
CA PHE A 250 21.36 7.11 -22.92
C PHE A 250 22.01 7.35 -24.29
N LYS A 251 21.90 6.37 -25.19
CA LYS A 251 22.53 6.40 -26.51
C LYS A 251 21.53 6.06 -27.61
N ASN A 252 21.81 6.56 -28.81
CA ASN A 252 21.04 6.20 -30.00
C ASN A 252 21.00 4.67 -30.17
N GLY A 253 19.81 4.13 -30.37
CA GLY A 253 19.52 2.69 -30.47
C GLY A 253 19.12 2.01 -29.16
N ASP A 254 19.23 2.67 -28.00
CA ASP A 254 18.77 2.07 -26.73
C ASP A 254 17.24 1.87 -26.75
N LYS A 255 16.78 0.67 -26.37
CA LYS A 255 15.37 0.44 -26.03
C LYS A 255 15.11 1.06 -24.66
N VAL A 256 14.09 1.90 -24.58
CA VAL A 256 13.75 2.65 -23.37
C VAL A 256 12.26 2.59 -23.10
N LYS A 257 11.90 2.61 -21.82
CA LYS A 257 10.54 2.81 -21.34
C LYS A 257 10.41 4.28 -20.94
N VAL A 258 9.41 4.95 -21.48
CA VAL A 258 9.05 6.33 -21.14
C VAL A 258 7.71 6.32 -20.42
N ALA A 259 7.71 6.65 -19.14
CA ALA A 259 6.56 6.65 -18.23
C ALA A 259 5.82 7.99 -18.20
N ASN A 260 4.73 8.03 -17.44
CA ASN A 260 3.93 9.23 -17.17
C ASN A 260 3.36 9.88 -18.44
N LYS A 261 2.94 9.08 -19.42
CA LYS A 261 2.42 9.56 -20.70
C LYS A 261 1.28 10.59 -20.55
N ASN A 262 0.47 10.44 -19.51
CA ASN A 262 -0.58 11.37 -19.14
C ASN A 262 -0.10 12.77 -18.71
N LEU A 263 1.17 12.91 -18.31
CA LEU A 263 1.79 14.17 -17.89
C LEU A 263 2.59 14.83 -19.01
N TRP A 264 2.72 14.19 -20.17
CA TRP A 264 3.52 14.72 -21.27
C TRP A 264 2.92 16.00 -21.81
N LYS A 265 3.80 16.99 -22.01
CA LYS A 265 3.44 18.23 -22.68
C LYS A 265 3.45 18.00 -24.17
N HIS A 266 2.70 18.82 -24.90
CA HIS A 266 2.66 18.77 -26.36
C HIS A 266 2.58 20.19 -26.92
N GLN A 267 3.21 20.40 -28.07
CA GLN A 267 3.11 21.64 -28.84
C GLN A 267 2.94 21.34 -30.32
N LYS A 268 2.22 22.22 -31.02
CA LYS A 268 2.11 22.14 -32.48
C LYS A 268 3.20 22.99 -33.12
N ILE A 269 4.10 22.36 -33.85
CA ILE A 269 5.16 23.01 -34.62
C ILE A 269 4.97 22.66 -36.09
N TYR A 270 4.84 23.67 -36.96
CA TYR A 270 4.62 23.49 -38.41
C TYR A 270 3.52 22.47 -38.78
N GLY A 271 2.44 22.41 -37.97
CA GLY A 271 1.31 21.50 -38.18
C GLY A 271 1.47 20.08 -37.61
N GLN A 272 2.63 19.75 -37.03
CA GLN A 272 2.89 18.48 -36.36
C GLN A 272 2.85 18.64 -34.83
N THR A 273 2.30 17.65 -34.13
CA THR A 273 2.29 17.63 -32.65
C THR A 273 3.56 16.97 -32.14
N VAL A 274 4.35 17.69 -31.36
CA VAL A 274 5.58 17.19 -30.74
C VAL A 274 5.37 17.08 -29.23
N PHE A 275 5.79 15.95 -28.63
CA PHE A 275 5.61 15.65 -27.21
C PHE A 275 6.91 15.85 -26.43
N TYR A 276 6.78 16.34 -25.19
CA TYR A 276 7.89 16.66 -24.30
C TYR A 276 7.63 16.12 -22.89
N THR A 277 8.67 15.58 -22.25
CA THR A 277 8.60 15.14 -20.85
C THR A 277 9.95 15.32 -20.13
N ASP A 278 9.97 15.11 -18.82
CA ASP A 278 11.16 15.30 -17.99
C ASP A 278 12.02 14.04 -17.87
N VAL A 279 13.28 14.23 -17.49
CA VAL A 279 14.27 13.16 -17.31
C VAL A 279 13.84 12.01 -16.40
N ASN A 280 12.95 12.22 -15.41
CA ASN A 280 12.51 11.14 -14.52
C ASN A 280 11.51 10.18 -15.19
N SER A 281 11.05 10.52 -16.39
CA SER A 281 10.11 9.71 -17.15
C SER A 281 10.81 8.64 -17.99
N ILE A 282 12.15 8.62 -18.16
CA ILE A 282 12.85 7.67 -19.04
C ILE A 282 13.72 6.67 -18.27
N SER A 283 13.65 5.39 -18.68
CA SER A 283 14.49 4.30 -18.15
C SER A 283 14.88 3.32 -19.26
N LYS A 284 16.05 2.68 -19.17
CA LYS A 284 16.44 1.63 -20.13
C LYS A 284 15.63 0.35 -19.96
N VAL A 285 15.33 -0.28 -21.08
CA VAL A 285 14.78 -1.64 -21.13
C VAL A 285 15.96 -2.59 -21.29
N ASN A 286 16.46 -3.14 -20.19
CA ASN A 286 17.46 -4.20 -20.24
C ASN A 286 16.76 -5.53 -20.53
N GLU A 287 17.23 -6.30 -21.51
CA GLU A 287 16.71 -7.66 -21.80
C GLU A 287 17.03 -8.68 -20.70
N GLU A 288 17.73 -8.27 -19.65
CA GLU A 288 17.88 -9.03 -18.40
C GLU A 288 17.42 -8.19 -17.21
N SER A 289 16.52 -8.78 -16.41
CA SER A 289 16.00 -8.34 -15.10
C SER A 289 14.66 -7.59 -15.04
N ASN A 290 13.57 -8.37 -15.13
CA ASN A 290 12.50 -8.26 -14.13
C ASN A 290 13.06 -8.67 -12.76
N LYS A 291 13.73 -7.74 -12.07
CA LYS A 291 13.89 -7.79 -10.61
C LYS A 291 13.75 -6.37 -10.09
N GLN A 292 12.60 -6.05 -9.49
CA GLN A 292 12.57 -5.08 -8.40
C GLN A 292 13.42 -5.70 -7.28
N GLN A 293 14.72 -5.46 -7.31
CA GLN A 293 15.61 -5.82 -6.22
C GLN A 293 15.69 -4.61 -5.29
N GLU A 294 15.48 -4.84 -4.00
CA GLU A 294 15.55 -3.84 -2.94
C GLU A 294 16.74 -2.90 -3.17
N ASN A 295 16.47 -1.60 -3.31
CA ASN A 295 17.52 -0.60 -3.55
C ASN A 295 18.31 -0.25 -2.27
N HIS A 296 18.61 -1.28 -1.47
CA HIS A 296 19.42 -1.23 -0.27
C HIS A 296 19.84 -2.65 0.13
N VAL A 297 20.85 -2.77 1.00
CA VAL A 297 21.16 -4.00 1.70
C VAL A 297 21.28 -3.73 3.19
N PHE A 298 21.03 -4.76 3.99
CA PHE A 298 21.40 -4.79 5.39
C PHE A 298 22.65 -5.64 5.56
N GLY A 299 23.61 -5.13 6.31
CA GLY A 299 24.89 -5.80 6.53
C GLY A 299 25.50 -5.44 7.87
N VAL A 300 26.67 -6.01 8.11
CA VAL A 300 27.48 -5.79 9.31
C VAL A 300 28.82 -5.22 8.87
N ILE A 301 29.25 -4.14 9.52
CA ILE A 301 30.60 -3.61 9.28
C ILE A 301 31.61 -4.65 9.77
N ASN A 302 32.50 -5.10 8.89
CA ASN A 302 33.54 -6.08 9.23
C ASN A 302 34.96 -5.49 9.21
N ASP A 303 35.13 -4.31 8.60
CA ASP A 303 36.35 -3.51 8.66
C ASP A 303 35.99 -2.02 8.72
N ALA A 304 36.70 -1.25 9.55
CA ALA A 304 36.44 0.16 9.74
C ALA A 304 37.75 0.91 10.02
N ASP A 305 38.07 1.85 9.15
CA ASP A 305 39.18 2.80 9.28
C ASP A 305 38.64 4.23 9.31
N SER A 306 39.49 5.20 9.65
CA SER A 306 39.21 6.64 9.52
C SER A 306 38.74 7.08 8.14
N TYR A 307 39.19 6.42 7.06
CA TYR A 307 38.89 6.81 5.68
C TYR A 307 37.85 5.94 4.97
N TYR A 308 37.49 4.78 5.51
CA TYR A 308 36.51 3.88 4.87
C TYR A 308 35.86 2.92 5.88
N VAL A 309 34.74 2.32 5.50
CA VAL A 309 34.24 1.10 6.15
C VAL A 309 33.84 0.06 5.12
N THR A 310 34.00 -1.22 5.46
CA THR A 310 33.55 -2.35 4.64
C THR A 310 32.37 -3.01 5.33
N VAL A 311 31.31 -3.26 4.57
CA VAL A 311 30.06 -3.87 5.04
C VAL A 311 29.90 -5.23 4.38
N ALA A 312 29.91 -6.28 5.19
CA ALA A 312 29.56 -7.63 4.75
C ALA A 312 28.04 -7.82 4.75
N TYR A 313 27.50 -8.33 3.65
CA TYR A 313 26.07 -8.63 3.48
C TYR A 313 25.89 -9.92 2.67
N LYS A 314 24.67 -10.47 2.66
CA LYS A 314 24.32 -11.61 1.81
C LYS A 314 23.57 -11.14 0.57
N ASP A 315 23.98 -11.61 -0.60
CA ASP A 315 23.22 -11.38 -1.84
C ASP A 315 21.93 -12.21 -1.87
N ALA A 316 21.12 -12.01 -2.91
CA ALA A 316 19.84 -12.71 -3.07
C ALA A 316 19.99 -14.23 -3.26
N ASN A 317 21.19 -14.72 -3.53
CA ASN A 317 21.51 -16.15 -3.62
C ASN A 317 22.09 -16.69 -2.30
N GLY A 318 22.19 -15.84 -1.26
CA GLY A 318 22.73 -16.19 0.04
C GLY A 318 24.26 -16.16 0.13
N ASN A 319 24.96 -15.72 -0.92
CA ASN A 319 26.42 -15.63 -0.91
C ASN A 319 26.88 -14.37 -0.18
N ASN A 320 28.03 -14.46 0.50
CA ASN A 320 28.63 -13.30 1.14
C ASN A 320 29.20 -12.35 0.08
N GLN A 321 28.85 -11.08 0.20
CA GLN A 321 29.36 -9.97 -0.60
C GLN A 321 29.82 -8.85 0.34
N GLU A 322 30.67 -7.98 -0.18
CA GLU A 322 31.17 -6.81 0.54
C GLU A 322 30.93 -5.55 -0.28
N VAL A 323 30.68 -4.45 0.42
CA VAL A 323 30.68 -3.09 -0.15
C VAL A 323 31.51 -2.19 0.74
N THR A 324 32.39 -1.41 0.12
CA THR A 324 33.22 -0.41 0.80
C THR A 324 32.60 0.97 0.66
N ILE A 325 32.56 1.72 1.75
CA ILE A 325 32.04 3.08 1.81
C ILE A 325 33.22 4.00 2.10
N ASP A 326 33.44 4.96 1.21
CA ASP A 326 34.55 5.91 1.34
C ASP A 326 34.12 7.13 2.18
N PHE A 327 34.96 7.51 3.13
CA PHE A 327 34.86 8.73 3.95
C PHE A 327 35.97 9.70 3.53
N PRO A 328 35.74 10.50 2.47
CA PRO A 328 36.72 11.50 2.07
C PRO A 328 37.01 12.45 3.24
N ASN A 329 38.30 12.73 3.47
CA ASN A 329 38.83 13.54 4.58
C ASN A 329 38.87 12.88 5.97
N GLY A 330 38.85 11.54 6.07
CA GLY A 330 39.13 10.86 7.34
C GLY A 330 38.02 11.02 8.40
N SER A 331 36.78 11.22 7.94
CA SER A 331 35.64 11.62 8.79
C SER A 331 34.87 10.47 9.43
N ASN A 332 35.34 9.21 9.30
CA ASN A 332 34.67 8.08 9.92
C ASN A 332 34.93 8.03 11.44
N SER A 333 34.16 8.79 12.20
CA SER A 333 34.10 8.72 13.69
C SER A 333 32.89 7.96 14.21
N ASN A 334 31.91 7.72 13.33
CA ASN A 334 30.60 7.24 13.73
C ASN A 334 30.43 5.73 13.57
N PHE A 335 31.21 5.03 12.75
CA PHE A 335 31.01 3.62 12.44
C PHE A 335 32.17 2.74 12.92
N LYS A 336 31.87 1.61 13.56
CA LYS A 336 32.86 0.66 14.09
C LYS A 336 32.57 -0.77 13.63
N ASN A 337 33.60 -1.61 13.68
CA ASN A 337 33.49 -3.03 13.39
C ASN A 337 32.40 -3.68 14.27
N GLY A 338 31.50 -4.46 13.66
CA GLY A 338 30.34 -5.08 14.28
C GLY A 338 29.04 -4.28 14.22
N ASP A 339 29.05 -3.01 13.78
CA ASP A 339 27.81 -2.22 13.64
C ASP A 339 26.90 -2.83 12.57
N LYS A 340 25.61 -3.01 12.89
CA LYS A 340 24.59 -3.34 11.90
C LYS A 340 24.18 -2.08 11.15
N VAL A 341 24.22 -2.12 9.82
CA VAL A 341 24.01 -0.95 8.98
C VAL A 341 23.09 -1.26 7.80
N LYS A 342 22.38 -0.24 7.35
CA LYS A 342 21.68 -0.23 6.08
C LYS A 342 22.52 0.58 5.09
N VAL A 343 22.84 -0.03 3.95
CA VAL A 343 23.52 0.65 2.83
C VAL A 343 22.53 0.80 1.69
N ALA A 344 22.14 2.03 1.37
CA ALA A 344 21.15 2.38 0.35
C ALA A 344 21.76 2.56 -1.04
N ASN A 345 20.90 2.78 -2.04
CA ASN A 345 21.27 3.15 -3.42
C ASN A 345 22.18 2.11 -4.08
N LYS A 346 21.86 0.82 -3.91
CA LYS A 346 22.62 -0.31 -4.44
C LYS A 346 22.80 -0.24 -5.96
N ASP A 347 21.81 0.30 -6.65
CA ASP A 347 21.84 0.56 -8.09
C ASP A 347 22.86 1.62 -8.50
N GLN A 348 23.26 2.51 -7.58
CA GLN A 348 24.25 3.57 -7.79
C GLN A 348 25.66 3.19 -7.32
N TRP A 349 25.86 1.97 -6.79
CA TRP A 349 27.18 1.54 -6.34
C TRP A 349 28.11 1.34 -7.52
N LYS A 350 29.33 1.86 -7.37
CA LYS A 350 30.41 1.65 -8.34
C LYS A 350 30.99 0.26 -8.11
N HIS A 351 31.53 -0.36 -9.15
CA HIS A 351 32.24 -1.62 -9.02
C HIS A 351 33.55 -1.62 -9.81
N GLN A 352 34.55 -2.32 -9.30
CA GLN A 352 35.83 -2.51 -9.97
C GLN A 352 36.24 -3.99 -9.91
N LYS A 353 36.82 -4.50 -11.00
CA LYS A 353 37.44 -5.83 -11.01
C LYS A 353 38.90 -5.73 -10.60
N ILE A 354 39.27 -6.37 -9.49
CA ILE A 354 40.63 -6.41 -8.96
C ILE A 354 41.00 -7.89 -8.79
N TYR A 355 42.09 -8.34 -9.43
CA TYR A 355 42.54 -9.74 -9.41
C TYR A 355 41.45 -10.79 -9.67
N GLY A 356 40.49 -10.49 -10.55
CA GLY A 356 39.39 -11.39 -10.92
C GLY A 356 38.18 -11.36 -9.99
N GLN A 357 38.22 -10.60 -8.88
CA GLN A 357 37.10 -10.38 -7.97
C GLN A 357 36.43 -9.03 -8.23
N THR A 358 35.11 -8.95 -8.06
CA THR A 358 34.34 -7.70 -8.22
C THR A 358 34.18 -7.06 -6.84
N VAL A 359 34.68 -5.84 -6.67
CA VAL A 359 34.57 -5.07 -5.43
C VAL A 359 33.63 -3.89 -5.65
N PHE A 360 32.73 -3.63 -4.71
CA PHE A 360 31.72 -2.58 -4.78
C PHE A 360 32.07 -1.40 -3.87
N TYR A 361 31.80 -0.17 -4.32
CA TYR A 361 32.10 1.07 -3.63
C TYR A 361 30.93 2.06 -3.67
N THR A 362 30.69 2.80 -2.58
CA THR A 362 29.66 3.85 -2.51
C THR A 362 30.09 5.00 -1.58
N ASP A 363 29.36 6.12 -1.64
CA ASP A 363 29.59 7.30 -0.81
C ASP A 363 29.01 7.18 0.61
N VAL A 364 29.58 7.93 1.56
CA VAL A 364 29.14 8.03 2.96
C VAL A 364 27.66 8.36 3.15
N SER A 365 27.03 9.09 2.22
CA SER A 365 25.59 9.38 2.26
C SER A 365 24.70 8.14 2.10
N SER A 366 25.25 7.03 1.60
CA SER A 366 24.51 5.78 1.41
C SER A 366 24.46 4.89 2.66
N ILE A 367 25.25 5.17 3.71
CA ILE A 367 25.31 4.31 4.91
C ILE A 367 24.59 4.94 6.10
N SER A 368 23.81 4.12 6.81
CA SER A 368 23.14 4.50 8.05
C SER A 368 23.20 3.37 9.07
N LYS A 369 23.39 3.70 10.35
CA LYS A 369 23.28 2.70 11.42
C LYS A 369 21.85 2.23 11.56
N ILE A 370 21.70 0.92 11.76
CA ILE A 370 20.45 0.36 12.25
C ILE A 370 20.46 0.58 13.76
N ASN A 371 19.84 1.68 14.20
CA ASN A 371 19.81 2.03 15.62
C ASN A 371 18.91 1.05 16.40
N GLU A 372 19.51 -0.01 16.96
CA GLU A 372 18.98 -0.68 18.16
C GLU A 372 19.09 0.24 19.41
N GLU A 373 19.79 1.38 19.30
CA GLU A 373 20.09 2.31 20.41
C GLU A 373 19.21 3.57 20.50
N SER A 374 18.14 3.68 19.71
CA SER A 374 17.14 4.74 19.92
C SER A 374 16.29 4.56 21.20
N ASN A 375 16.52 3.47 21.96
CA ASN A 375 15.86 3.18 23.24
C ASN A 375 16.71 3.47 24.50
N LYS A 376 17.92 4.05 24.40
CA LYS A 376 18.77 4.26 25.59
C LYS A 376 19.17 5.70 25.95
N GLN A 377 18.82 6.72 25.14
CA GLN A 377 19.04 8.13 25.52
C GLN A 377 17.79 8.86 26.04
N GLN A 378 16.63 8.21 26.12
CA GLN A 378 15.41 8.76 26.75
C GLN A 378 15.26 8.42 28.23
N GLN A 379 16.26 7.83 28.89
CA GLN A 379 16.07 7.31 30.24
C GLN A 379 16.34 8.28 31.40
N ASN A 380 16.44 9.60 31.16
CA ASN A 380 16.55 10.58 32.24
C ASN A 380 15.67 11.84 32.09
N HIS A 381 14.75 11.89 31.13
CA HIS A 381 13.73 12.95 31.09
C HIS A 381 12.36 12.37 31.45
N VAL A 382 11.94 12.60 32.69
CA VAL A 382 10.55 12.32 33.10
C VAL A 382 9.75 13.59 32.81
N MET A 383 8.79 13.50 31.90
CA MET A 383 7.82 14.57 31.68
C MET A 383 7.11 14.89 33.01
N SER A 384 7.03 16.17 33.40
CA SER A 384 6.34 16.52 34.63
C SER A 384 4.85 16.14 34.53
N LYS A 385 4.26 15.70 35.65
CA LYS A 385 2.84 15.28 35.71
C LYS A 385 1.89 16.33 35.15
N ASP A 386 2.11 17.59 35.52
CA ASP A 386 1.25 18.70 35.09
C ASP A 386 1.34 18.94 33.57
N LYS A 387 2.54 18.78 33.01
CA LYS A 387 2.78 18.89 31.57
C LYS A 387 2.12 17.73 30.82
N GLU A 388 2.28 16.50 31.30
CA GLU A 388 1.65 15.33 30.69
C GLU A 388 0.12 15.42 30.72
N GLN A 389 -0.47 15.85 31.84
CA GLN A 389 -1.92 16.05 31.93
C GLN A 389 -2.41 17.14 30.98
N LYS A 390 -1.67 18.25 30.82
CA LYS A 390 -2.01 19.32 29.88
C LYS A 390 -1.99 18.82 28.42
N LEU A 391 -1.05 17.94 28.08
CA LEU A 391 -0.97 17.33 26.74
C LEU A 391 -2.10 16.32 26.50
N LEU A 392 -2.37 15.45 27.48
CA LEU A 392 -3.48 14.49 27.40
C LEU A 392 -4.86 15.15 27.34
N ALA A 393 -5.00 16.38 27.84
CA ALA A 393 -6.23 17.16 27.74
C ALA A 393 -6.61 17.54 26.30
N GLN A 394 -5.69 17.38 25.33
CA GLN A 394 -6.02 17.50 23.89
C GLN A 394 -6.87 16.31 23.40
N LEU A 395 -6.96 15.23 24.18
CA LEU A 395 -7.77 14.05 23.88
C LEU A 395 -9.01 14.00 24.78
N LYS A 396 -10.05 13.29 24.31
CA LYS A 396 -11.21 12.95 25.13
C LYS A 396 -10.83 11.82 26.08
N LYS A 397 -11.31 11.91 27.33
CA LYS A 397 -11.07 10.91 28.38
C LYS A 397 -12.36 10.17 28.74
N ARG A 398 -12.27 8.85 28.91
CA ARG A 398 -13.26 8.02 29.61
C ARG A 398 -12.56 7.07 30.57
N SER A 399 -13.28 6.58 31.57
CA SER A 399 -12.74 5.65 32.58
C SER A 399 -13.62 4.42 32.68
N GLY A 400 -13.04 3.25 32.91
CA GLY A 400 -13.80 2.03 33.02
C GLY A 400 -12.97 0.82 33.42
N THR A 401 -13.63 -0.34 33.48
CA THR A 401 -13.03 -1.61 33.85
C THR A 401 -12.80 -2.48 32.62
N VAL A 402 -11.59 -3.02 32.48
CA VAL A 402 -11.24 -3.92 31.37
C VAL A 402 -12.03 -5.22 31.50
N THR A 403 -12.88 -5.51 30.52
CA THR A 403 -13.72 -6.71 30.47
C THR A 403 -13.17 -7.76 29.52
N LYS A 404 -12.50 -7.34 28.43
CA LYS A 404 -11.79 -8.25 27.51
C LYS A 404 -10.50 -7.63 26.99
N LYS A 405 -9.62 -8.49 26.49
CA LYS A 405 -8.31 -8.14 25.96
C LYS A 405 -8.03 -8.96 24.71
N SER A 406 -7.63 -8.27 23.64
CA SER A 406 -7.20 -8.86 22.37
C SER A 406 -5.72 -8.52 22.11
N GLU A 407 -5.20 -8.84 20.92
CA GLU A 407 -3.79 -8.59 20.57
C GLU A 407 -3.43 -7.11 20.40
N ASP A 408 -4.42 -6.26 20.11
CA ASP A 408 -4.24 -4.83 19.84
C ASP A 408 -5.28 -3.93 20.51
N SER A 409 -6.16 -4.50 21.35
CA SER A 409 -7.32 -3.79 21.87
C SER A 409 -7.79 -4.26 23.25
N LEU A 410 -8.53 -3.38 23.92
CA LEU A 410 -9.18 -3.62 25.21
C LEU A 410 -10.67 -3.31 25.08
N GLU A 411 -11.54 -4.23 25.52
CA GLU A 411 -12.93 -3.89 25.82
C GLU A 411 -13.02 -3.37 27.25
N ILE A 412 -13.63 -2.20 27.41
CA ILE A 412 -13.69 -1.49 28.67
C ILE A 412 -15.15 -1.17 28.96
N SER A 413 -15.68 -1.68 30.05
CA SER A 413 -16.99 -1.30 30.55
C SER A 413 -16.88 0.06 31.24
N SER A 414 -17.57 1.05 30.72
CA SER A 414 -17.56 2.44 31.19
C SER A 414 -19.01 2.89 31.34
N GLU A 415 -19.46 3.07 32.59
CA GLU A 415 -20.86 3.37 32.92
C GLU A 415 -21.82 2.31 32.33
N ASN A 416 -22.72 2.69 31.42
CA ASN A 416 -23.65 1.79 30.72
C ASN A 416 -23.22 1.50 29.27
N GLN A 417 -21.95 1.70 28.94
CA GLN A 417 -21.43 1.56 27.58
C GLN A 417 -20.15 0.72 27.56
N THR A 418 -19.94 -0.01 26.48
CA THR A 418 -18.67 -0.69 26.22
C THR A 418 -17.82 0.20 25.32
N ILE A 419 -16.53 0.31 25.61
CA ILE A 419 -15.53 0.98 24.77
C ILE A 419 -14.61 -0.08 24.21
N LEU A 420 -14.45 -0.14 22.90
CA LEU A 420 -13.40 -0.89 22.23
C LEU A 420 -12.22 0.05 21.97
N ALA A 421 -11.22 0.00 22.83
CA ALA A 421 -10.02 0.81 22.71
C ALA A 421 -8.96 0.06 21.90
N HIS A 422 -8.61 0.57 20.71
CA HIS A 422 -7.47 0.10 19.93
C HIS A 422 -6.20 0.78 20.45
N VAL A 423 -5.25 0.01 20.95
CA VAL A 423 -4.12 0.52 21.75
C VAL A 423 -2.80 0.05 21.15
N ASN A 424 -1.70 0.69 21.55
CA ASN A 424 -0.38 0.15 21.25
C ASN A 424 -0.20 -1.23 21.94
N PRO A 425 0.12 -2.31 21.20
CA PRO A 425 0.24 -3.65 21.79
C PRO A 425 1.23 -3.74 22.96
N LYS A 426 2.21 -2.83 23.03
CA LYS A 426 3.18 -2.75 24.14
C LYS A 426 2.54 -2.49 25.51
N VAL A 427 1.33 -1.92 25.55
CA VAL A 427 0.61 -1.61 26.79
C VAL A 427 -0.04 -2.86 27.37
N LEU A 428 -0.45 -3.77 26.51
CA LEU A 428 -1.27 -4.91 26.86
C LEU A 428 -0.65 -5.81 27.94
N PRO A 429 0.65 -6.19 27.93
CA PRO A 429 1.23 -7.06 28.96
C PRO A 429 1.02 -6.55 30.41
N ASN A 430 0.91 -5.23 30.60
CA ASN A 430 0.77 -4.61 31.93
C ASN A 430 -0.69 -4.44 32.38
N ILE A 431 -1.65 -4.79 31.50
CA ILE A 431 -3.10 -4.68 31.74
C ILE A 431 -3.72 -6.09 31.84
N GLN A 432 -4.55 -6.26 32.86
CA GLN A 432 -5.29 -7.47 33.18
C GLN A 432 -6.80 -7.22 33.10
N ILE A 433 -7.57 -8.28 32.86
CA ILE A 433 -9.03 -8.22 32.94
C ILE A 433 -9.41 -7.90 34.40
N GLY A 434 -10.31 -6.94 34.59
CA GLY A 434 -10.69 -6.39 35.89
C GLY A 434 -9.93 -5.11 36.29
N ASP A 435 -8.88 -4.73 35.58
CA ASP A 435 -8.19 -3.47 35.84
C ASP A 435 -9.09 -2.27 35.54
N THR A 436 -9.03 -1.24 36.40
CA THR A 436 -9.62 0.06 36.11
C THR A 436 -8.62 0.94 35.38
N VAL A 437 -9.02 1.49 34.24
CA VAL A 437 -8.15 2.27 33.35
C VAL A 437 -8.82 3.56 32.90
N ASN A 438 -8.01 4.57 32.60
CA ASN A 438 -8.43 5.72 31.80
C ASN A 438 -8.05 5.49 30.33
N VAL A 439 -8.96 5.86 29.43
CA VAL A 439 -8.81 5.80 27.98
C VAL A 439 -8.78 7.22 27.46
N TYR A 440 -7.72 7.59 26.74
CA TYR A 440 -7.60 8.86 26.06
C TYR A 440 -7.58 8.63 24.54
N ALA A 441 -8.48 9.28 23.81
CA ALA A 441 -8.56 9.18 22.34
C ALA A 441 -9.12 10.47 21.72
N GLN A 442 -8.88 10.71 20.43
CA GLN A 442 -9.42 11.90 19.74
C GLN A 442 -10.95 11.90 19.74
N ALA A 443 -11.55 10.72 19.57
CA ALA A 443 -12.99 10.52 19.60
C ALA A 443 -13.35 9.15 20.19
N PHE A 444 -14.58 9.07 20.71
CA PHE A 444 -15.26 7.83 21.04
C PHE A 444 -16.43 7.74 20.07
N GLU A 445 -16.24 7.03 18.97
CA GLU A 445 -17.21 6.97 17.87
C GLU A 445 -18.06 5.73 18.00
N MET A 446 -19.37 5.85 17.75
CA MET A 446 -20.18 4.64 17.56
C MET A 446 -19.75 4.00 16.25
N ALA A 447 -19.42 2.70 16.28
CA ALA A 447 -19.20 1.95 15.06
C ALA A 447 -20.40 2.19 14.10
N PRO A 448 -20.18 2.39 12.79
CA PRO A 448 -21.20 2.90 11.85
C PRO A 448 -22.37 1.94 11.53
N ILE A 449 -22.74 1.04 12.46
CA ILE A 449 -23.86 0.10 12.34
C ILE A 449 -24.89 0.41 13.43
N LEU A 450 -26.14 0.60 13.02
CA LEU A 450 -27.34 0.73 13.87
C LEU A 450 -27.73 -0.62 14.49
N LEU A 451 -26.90 -1.13 15.40
CA LEU A 451 -27.31 -2.14 16.39
C LEU A 451 -27.27 -1.47 17.76
N MET A 452 -28.35 -1.59 18.53
CA MET A 452 -28.27 -1.37 19.97
C MET A 452 -27.20 -2.33 20.51
N ASP A 453 -26.33 -1.81 21.39
CA ASP A 453 -25.28 -2.54 22.11
C ASP A 453 -23.89 -2.70 21.44
N LEU A 454 -23.58 -1.96 20.37
CA LEU A 454 -22.20 -1.90 19.87
C LEU A 454 -21.30 -1.00 20.73
N PRO A 455 -20.03 -1.40 20.95
CA PRO A 455 -19.09 -0.59 21.72
C PRO A 455 -18.72 0.71 20.98
N PHE A 456 -18.41 1.74 21.75
CA PHE A 456 -17.75 2.95 21.24
C PHE A 456 -16.31 2.61 20.87
N GLU A 457 -15.91 2.92 19.65
CA GLU A 457 -14.53 2.76 19.21
C GLU A 457 -13.67 3.95 19.65
N ALA A 458 -12.54 3.65 20.29
CA ALA A 458 -11.48 4.59 20.59
C ALA A 458 -10.22 4.15 19.83
N ARG A 459 -9.96 4.78 18.68
CA ARG A 459 -8.84 4.43 17.80
C ARG A 459 -7.53 5.06 18.27
N ASN A 460 -6.45 4.27 18.24
CA ASN A 460 -5.11 4.66 18.67
C ASN A 460 -5.08 5.22 20.11
N ALA A 461 -5.89 4.67 20.99
CA ALA A 461 -6.08 5.15 22.35
C ALA A 461 -4.83 4.99 23.22
N ILE A 462 -4.62 5.95 24.12
CA ILE A 462 -3.63 5.88 25.21
C ILE A 462 -4.35 5.36 26.45
N ILE A 463 -3.77 4.36 27.12
CA ILE A 463 -4.32 3.75 28.33
C ILE A 463 -3.50 4.15 29.55
N GLN A 464 -4.17 4.54 30.63
CA GLN A 464 -3.53 4.79 31.91
C GLN A 464 -4.10 3.84 32.95
N LYS A 465 -3.25 3.01 33.55
CA LYS A 465 -3.62 2.18 34.70
C LYS A 465 -3.24 2.87 36.00
N GLY A 466 -4.22 3.11 36.87
CA GLY A 466 -4.01 3.81 38.13
C GLY A 466 -3.34 5.18 37.93
N ASN A 467 -2.22 5.41 38.61
CA ASN A 467 -1.46 6.67 38.57
C ASN A 467 -0.16 6.57 37.75
N GLU A 468 -0.17 5.72 36.70
CA GLU A 468 0.95 5.60 35.77
C GLU A 468 1.31 6.98 35.16
N GLN A 469 2.61 7.21 35.04
CA GLN A 469 3.22 8.44 34.52
C GLN A 469 3.99 8.13 33.24
N ASN A 470 4.22 9.16 32.44
CA ASN A 470 4.91 9.08 31.16
C ASN A 470 4.20 8.15 30.16
N ILE A 471 2.88 7.98 30.31
CA ILE A 471 2.05 7.17 29.42
C ILE A 471 2.08 7.68 27.99
N LEU A 472 2.24 9.00 27.78
CA LEU A 472 2.29 9.57 26.45
C LEU A 472 3.54 9.11 25.70
N GLU A 473 4.73 9.32 26.26
CA GLU A 473 5.99 8.93 25.60
C GLU A 473 6.18 7.40 25.55
N ASN A 474 5.57 6.66 26.48
CA ASN A 474 5.62 5.20 26.47
C ASN A 474 4.77 4.58 25.35
N GLN A 475 3.69 5.26 24.91
CA GLN A 475 2.70 4.69 24.00
C GLN A 475 2.76 5.30 22.61
N TYR A 476 3.13 6.58 22.49
CA TYR A 476 3.24 7.31 21.24
C TYR A 476 4.70 7.57 20.85
N LYS A 477 4.94 7.73 19.55
CA LYS A 477 6.22 8.16 19.00
C LYS A 477 6.31 9.68 19.05
N LYS A 478 7.51 10.21 19.30
CA LYS A 478 7.81 11.64 19.34
C LYS A 478 8.69 12.05 18.17
N ILE A 479 8.37 13.18 17.54
CA ILE A 479 9.30 13.96 16.72
C ILE A 479 9.39 15.38 17.28
N THR A 480 10.49 16.07 16.97
CA THR A 480 10.68 17.50 17.25
C THR A 480 11.06 18.18 15.95
N GLY A 481 10.35 19.24 15.59
CA GLY A 481 10.58 19.92 14.32
C GLY A 481 10.03 21.33 14.27
N ASN A 482 10.32 22.01 13.17
CA ASN A 482 9.91 23.41 12.96
C ASN A 482 8.62 23.47 12.14
N VAL A 483 7.69 24.33 12.54
CA VAL A 483 6.46 24.57 11.80
C VAL A 483 6.77 25.33 10.51
N THR A 484 6.53 24.70 9.35
CA THR A 484 6.80 25.28 8.02
C THR A 484 5.54 25.72 7.29
N GLY A 485 4.37 25.27 7.75
CA GLY A 485 3.06 25.66 7.20
C GLY A 485 1.97 25.51 8.25
N LYS A 486 0.90 26.28 8.11
CA LYS A 486 -0.25 26.28 9.03
C LYS A 486 -1.54 26.54 8.26
N SER A 487 -2.58 25.78 8.59
CA SER A 487 -3.96 25.97 8.16
C SER A 487 -4.87 26.10 9.39
N ASP A 488 -6.19 26.15 9.19
CA ASP A 488 -7.16 26.26 10.28
C ASP A 488 -7.17 25.02 11.20
N ASN A 489 -6.87 23.84 10.66
CA ASN A 489 -6.96 22.57 11.39
C ASN A 489 -5.71 21.68 11.25
N SER A 490 -4.64 22.19 10.64
CA SER A 490 -3.39 21.44 10.50
C SER A 490 -2.14 22.32 10.50
N ILE A 491 -1.00 21.69 10.81
CA ILE A 491 0.33 22.28 10.63
C ILE A 491 1.22 21.31 9.83
N LEU A 492 2.20 21.89 9.12
CA LEU A 492 3.31 21.16 8.53
C LEU A 492 4.53 21.33 9.43
N VAL A 493 5.15 20.21 9.83
CA VAL A 493 6.32 20.19 10.70
C VAL A 493 7.48 19.56 9.95
N SER A 494 8.59 20.29 9.82
CA SER A 494 9.83 19.76 9.22
C SER A 494 10.75 19.20 10.31
N SER A 495 11.13 17.93 10.18
CA SER A 495 12.06 17.24 11.08
C SER A 495 12.88 16.23 10.29
N ASN A 496 14.21 16.27 10.41
CA ASN A 496 15.14 15.34 9.73
C ASN A 496 14.90 15.21 8.22
N ASN A 497 14.71 16.34 7.51
CA ASN A 497 14.39 16.42 6.08
C ASN A 497 13.07 15.75 5.66
N ILE A 498 12.18 15.45 6.62
CA ILE A 498 10.84 14.93 6.37
C ILE A 498 9.83 16.00 6.81
N THR A 499 8.84 16.25 5.97
CA THR A 499 7.69 17.10 6.33
C THR A 499 6.57 16.22 6.84
N TYR A 500 5.98 16.58 7.97
CA TYR A 500 4.88 15.88 8.60
C TYR A 500 3.63 16.76 8.58
N GLU A 501 2.51 16.22 8.11
CA GLU A 501 1.20 16.83 8.24
C GLU A 501 0.56 16.40 9.55
N VAL A 502 0.14 17.38 10.34
CA VAL A 502 -0.38 17.20 11.70
C VAL A 502 -1.74 17.88 11.79
N GLU A 503 -2.80 17.10 11.70
CA GLU A 503 -4.19 17.56 11.87
C GLU A 503 -4.55 17.58 13.37
N THR A 504 -4.96 18.74 13.89
CA THR A 504 -5.30 18.91 15.31
C THR A 504 -6.34 20.03 15.50
N SER A 505 -6.79 20.27 16.74
CA SER A 505 -7.86 21.23 17.01
C SER A 505 -7.41 22.69 16.88
N THR A 506 -8.34 23.57 16.55
CA THR A 506 -8.12 25.02 16.44
C THR A 506 -7.57 25.63 17.73
N GLU A 507 -7.97 25.10 18.89
CA GLU A 507 -7.49 25.55 20.21
C GLU A 507 -6.00 25.24 20.41
N VAL A 508 -5.54 24.06 19.97
CA VAL A 508 -4.12 23.69 20.03
C VAL A 508 -3.29 24.57 19.08
N LEU A 509 -3.85 24.91 17.93
CA LEU A 509 -3.17 25.70 16.91
C LEU A 509 -3.16 27.21 17.21
N GLN A 510 -3.97 27.71 18.14
CA GLN A 510 -4.11 29.15 18.38
C GLN A 510 -2.77 29.83 18.71
N ASP A 511 -1.92 29.17 19.50
CA ASP A 511 -0.65 29.71 19.98
C ASP A 511 0.57 29.29 19.13
N ILE A 512 0.36 28.52 18.07
CA ILE A 512 1.43 28.02 17.18
C ILE A 512 1.52 28.88 15.93
N VAL A 513 2.71 29.34 15.56
CA VAL A 513 2.99 30.11 14.34
C VAL A 513 4.06 29.43 13.49
N ILE A 514 4.14 29.79 12.20
CA ILE A 514 5.21 29.33 11.32
C ILE A 514 6.56 29.80 11.88
N GLY A 515 7.51 28.89 11.96
CA GLY A 515 8.84 29.10 12.57
C GLY A 515 8.94 28.58 14.00
N ASP A 516 7.84 28.28 14.69
CA ASP A 516 7.89 27.68 16.02
C ASP A 516 8.49 26.27 15.96
N THR A 517 9.24 25.91 17.00
CA THR A 517 9.62 24.52 17.26
C THR A 517 8.51 23.83 18.04
N VAL A 518 8.12 22.63 17.63
CA VAL A 518 7.08 21.83 18.27
C VAL A 518 7.55 20.39 18.48
N ASN A 519 7.10 19.76 19.57
CA ASN A 519 7.10 18.31 19.68
C ASN A 519 5.75 17.77 19.21
N VAL A 520 5.78 16.72 18.39
CA VAL A 520 4.58 16.02 17.94
C VAL A 520 4.64 14.59 18.46
N TYR A 521 3.65 14.23 19.25
CA TYR A 521 3.43 12.89 19.77
C TYR A 521 2.33 12.22 18.96
N ALA A 522 2.59 11.09 18.31
CA ALA A 522 1.62 10.41 17.47
C ALA A 522 1.70 8.88 17.62
N ALA A 523 0.60 8.17 17.38
CA ALA A 523 0.58 6.72 17.40
C ALA A 523 1.51 6.12 16.32
N SER A 524 1.48 6.72 15.13
CA SER A 524 2.36 6.41 14.00
C SER A 524 2.60 7.66 13.14
N PHE A 525 3.66 7.62 12.34
CA PHE A 525 3.90 8.55 11.25
C PHE A 525 3.86 7.74 9.96
N GLU A 526 2.87 8.00 9.12
CA GLU A 526 2.57 7.20 7.95
C GLU A 526 2.96 7.94 6.68
N PHE A 527 3.81 7.30 5.89
CA PHE A 527 4.16 7.80 4.56
C PHE A 527 3.11 7.35 3.57
N SER A 528 2.78 8.21 2.62
CA SER A 528 1.94 7.81 1.50
C SER A 528 2.54 6.54 0.85
N PRO A 529 1.71 5.52 0.55
CA PRO A 529 2.18 4.32 -0.14
C PRO A 529 2.71 4.61 -1.55
N ILE A 530 2.41 5.81 -2.07
CA ILE A 530 3.02 6.38 -3.27
C ILE A 530 4.11 7.34 -2.78
N LEU A 531 5.38 6.92 -2.85
CA LEU A 531 6.56 7.72 -2.52
C LEU A 531 6.77 8.84 -3.55
N LEU A 532 5.85 9.81 -3.58
CA LEU A 532 6.03 11.05 -4.32
C LEU A 532 6.94 11.97 -3.51
N ALA A 533 8.01 12.47 -4.15
CA ALA A 533 8.87 13.48 -3.55
C ALA A 533 8.02 14.72 -3.17
N GLY A 534 8.08 15.11 -1.90
CA GLY A 534 7.38 16.29 -1.38
C GLY A 534 6.00 16.05 -0.77
N VAL A 535 5.47 14.81 -0.74
CA VAL A 535 4.24 14.52 0.02
C VAL A 535 4.56 14.38 1.51
N PRO A 536 3.91 15.16 2.41
CA PRO A 536 4.13 15.04 3.84
C PRO A 536 3.73 13.66 4.40
N ALA A 537 4.44 13.19 5.41
CA ALA A 537 4.03 12.04 6.20
C ALA A 537 2.89 12.44 7.16
N LYS A 538 1.84 11.62 7.29
CA LYS A 538 0.72 11.93 8.17
C LYS A 538 1.00 11.48 9.60
N ALA A 539 0.82 12.38 10.57
CA ALA A 539 0.84 12.02 11.99
C ALA A 539 -0.54 11.48 12.40
N ILE A 540 -0.57 10.26 12.95
CA ILE A 540 -1.83 9.59 13.33
C ILE A 540 -2.15 9.84 14.80
N SER A 541 -3.36 10.35 15.04
CA SER A 541 -3.85 10.78 16.36
C SER A 541 -2.88 11.74 17.10
N PRO A 542 -2.41 12.84 16.48
CA PRO A 542 -1.33 13.63 17.05
C PRO A 542 -1.75 14.46 18.28
N ILE A 543 -0.79 14.65 19.19
CA ILE A 543 -0.79 15.64 20.28
C ILE A 543 0.40 16.56 20.05
N VAL A 544 0.17 17.87 20.10
CA VAL A 544 1.19 18.87 19.77
C VAL A 544 1.58 19.65 21.01
N GLU A 545 2.88 19.78 21.23
CA GLU A 545 3.47 20.61 22.27
C GLU A 545 4.31 21.71 21.61
N LYS A 546 3.95 22.97 21.82
CA LYS A 546 4.85 24.08 21.49
C LYS A 546 6.04 24.08 22.46
N THR A 547 7.26 24.02 21.92
CA THR A 547 8.46 24.17 22.73
C THR A 547 8.79 25.66 22.82
N ASN A 548 8.97 26.16 24.05
CA ASN A 548 9.35 27.54 24.31
C ASN A 548 10.76 27.87 23.83
#